data_AF-A0A2D0MWH3-F1
#
_entry.id   AF-A0A2D0MWH3-F1
#
_cell.length_a   1.000
_cell.length_b   1.000
_cell.length_c   1.000
_cell.angle_alpha   90.00
_cell.angle_beta   90.00
_cell.angle_gamma   90.00
#
_symmetry.space_group_name_H-M   'P 1'
#
loop_
_entity.id
_entity.type
_entity.pdbx_description
1 polymer ?
#
loop_
_entity_poly.entity_id
_entity_poly.type
_entity_poly.pdbx_seq_one_letter_code
_entity_poly.pdbx_strand_id
1 'polypeptide(L)'
;MRITIIILILTIQVSCKNRNETNIKSENSAITELAKCNYNNEAITKYHILTNKAEIAICDGDFDRASKNYSLAFREIKKPFGPDVYNAALSNQLSNNLDERNLNLQLLINNSDDLSSLKSIFVNTYIDENLWDSFIEKRTTEYDSRLRNEFKSIWEKDQLFRPMYDTHDDTIQANRIINMNRILSITDSLGFPSHIELGFRKSLRGQNHDVVLVHTAQRRSGDKNIIDLEPILCKAVNEGRFDPEQAISYLHFQNDKDKGNFEVYSTWQYRHHLLPDSLNNKIWLPNLNKEKYESANRIRKKWNGDQLNDIATKSDFNSKSNIPFIFTSVMTFVENMPPDLTLEEALEQYKMTTSDKRPFEKSKIR
;
A
#
# COMPACT_ATOMS: atom_id res chain seq x y z
N MET A 1 69.31 -28.74 -37.36
CA MET A 1 68.47 -27.53 -37.25
C MET A 1 67.03 -27.95 -37.56
N ARG A 2 66.16 -27.86 -36.55
CA ARG A 2 64.69 -28.07 -36.50
C ARG A 2 64.04 -29.03 -37.52
N ILE A 3 63.72 -30.22 -36.99
CA ILE A 3 62.80 -31.22 -37.56
C ILE A 3 61.35 -30.75 -37.34
N THR A 4 60.65 -30.58 -38.46
CA THR A 4 59.30 -31.07 -38.81
C THR A 4 58.14 -30.89 -37.82
N ILE A 5 57.02 -30.35 -38.31
CA ILE A 5 55.74 -31.07 -38.42
C ILE A 5 54.83 -30.36 -39.43
N ILE A 6 54.51 -31.10 -40.49
CA ILE A 6 53.46 -30.85 -41.48
C ILE A 6 52.13 -31.22 -40.80
N ILE A 7 51.15 -30.32 -40.81
CA ILE A 7 49.77 -30.67 -40.48
C ILE A 7 48.91 -30.56 -41.74
N LEU A 8 48.31 -31.71 -42.06
CA LEU A 8 47.40 -32.00 -43.15
C LEU A 8 46.23 -31.01 -43.23
N ILE A 9 45.97 -30.50 -44.43
CA ILE A 9 44.69 -29.92 -44.82
C ILE A 9 43.75 -31.08 -45.18
N LEU A 10 42.73 -31.31 -44.34
CA LEU A 10 41.60 -32.18 -44.63
C LEU A 10 40.37 -31.30 -44.85
N THR A 11 40.08 -31.01 -46.12
CA THR A 11 38.81 -30.44 -46.56
C THR A 11 37.71 -31.49 -46.42
N ILE A 12 36.84 -31.34 -45.42
CA ILE A 12 35.58 -32.08 -45.32
C ILE A 12 34.47 -31.18 -45.88
N GLN A 13 33.92 -31.58 -47.02
CA GLN A 13 32.62 -31.12 -47.49
C GLN A 13 31.55 -31.54 -46.47
N VAL A 14 30.89 -30.57 -45.84
CA VAL A 14 29.68 -30.84 -45.07
C VAL A 14 28.47 -30.42 -45.89
N SER A 15 27.80 -31.46 -46.38
CA SER A 15 26.50 -31.47 -47.02
C SER A 15 25.42 -30.95 -46.07
N CYS A 16 24.54 -30.08 -46.59
CA CYS A 16 23.32 -29.67 -45.91
C CYS A 16 22.39 -30.88 -45.74
N LYS A 17 22.11 -31.28 -44.50
CA LYS A 17 20.91 -32.07 -44.17
C LYS A 17 20.48 -31.85 -42.73
N ASN A 18 19.24 -31.37 -42.59
CA ASN A 18 18.47 -31.14 -41.38
C ASN A 18 18.72 -32.16 -40.25
N ARG A 19 18.97 -31.64 -39.03
CA ARG A 19 18.73 -32.35 -37.77
C ARG A 19 18.33 -31.38 -36.67
N ASN A 20 17.02 -31.40 -36.42
CA ASN A 20 16.30 -31.34 -35.16
C ASN A 20 16.70 -30.27 -34.14
N GLU A 21 15.82 -29.26 -34.10
CA GLU A 21 15.40 -28.51 -32.91
C GLU A 21 15.27 -29.44 -31.69
N THR A 22 16.27 -29.40 -30.81
CA THR A 22 16.11 -29.85 -29.43
C THR A 22 15.37 -28.75 -28.66
N ASN A 23 14.07 -28.98 -28.49
CA ASN A 23 13.18 -28.31 -27.54
C ASN A 23 13.88 -28.03 -26.20
N ILE A 24 14.29 -26.78 -25.97
CA ILE A 24 14.36 -26.20 -24.63
C ILE A 24 12.97 -25.63 -24.35
N LYS A 25 12.03 -26.54 -24.08
CA LYS A 25 10.69 -26.26 -23.54
C LYS A 25 10.59 -27.07 -22.25
N SER A 26 10.94 -26.44 -21.13
CA SER A 26 10.77 -26.92 -19.74
C SER A 26 11.81 -26.16 -18.90
N GLU A 27 11.61 -24.88 -18.58
CA GLU A 27 11.28 -24.48 -17.20
C GLU A 27 10.43 -23.20 -17.10
N ASN A 28 10.09 -22.56 -18.23
CA ASN A 28 9.26 -21.35 -18.25
C ASN A 28 7.74 -21.62 -18.22
N SER A 29 7.29 -22.88 -18.11
CA SER A 29 5.86 -23.21 -18.10
C SER A 29 5.20 -23.16 -16.72
N ALA A 30 5.95 -22.90 -15.64
CA ALA A 30 5.38 -22.72 -14.30
C ALA A 30 5.01 -21.26 -13.97
N ILE A 31 5.44 -20.30 -14.80
CA ILE A 31 5.20 -18.85 -14.57
C ILE A 31 4.07 -18.32 -15.50
N THR A 32 3.65 -19.10 -16.49
CA THR A 32 2.75 -18.62 -17.57
C THR A 32 1.27 -18.99 -17.37
N GLU A 33 0.82 -19.14 -16.12
CA GLU A 33 -0.61 -19.28 -15.82
C GLU A 33 -1.00 -18.69 -14.44
N LEU A 34 -0.38 -17.57 -14.05
CA LEU A 34 -0.91 -16.77 -12.94
C LEU A 34 -2.14 -15.99 -13.43
N ALA A 35 -3.27 -16.66 -13.26
CA ALA A 35 -4.60 -16.25 -13.67
C ALA A 35 -4.99 -14.82 -13.23
N LYS A 36 -5.84 -14.18 -14.03
CA LYS A 36 -6.74 -13.07 -13.67
C LYS A 36 -7.09 -13.20 -12.19
N CYS A 37 -6.72 -12.23 -11.35
CA CYS A 37 -6.79 -12.36 -9.87
C CYS A 37 -8.09 -13.03 -9.37
N ASN A 38 -8.09 -14.35 -9.14
CA ASN A 38 -9.31 -15.15 -8.91
C ASN A 38 -9.22 -15.94 -7.60
N TYR A 39 -8.27 -15.58 -6.73
CA TYR A 39 -8.19 -16.12 -5.40
C TYR A 39 -9.22 -15.41 -4.53
N ASN A 40 -10.14 -16.16 -3.92
CA ASN A 40 -11.13 -15.67 -2.97
C ASN A 40 -10.92 -16.40 -1.65
N ASN A 41 -9.95 -15.95 -0.86
CA ASN A 41 -9.82 -16.44 0.52
C ASN A 41 -10.93 -15.80 1.35
N GLU A 42 -11.90 -16.60 1.79
CA GLU A 42 -13.09 -16.12 2.50
C GLU A 42 -12.74 -15.39 3.80
N ALA A 43 -11.76 -15.90 4.56
CA ALA A 43 -11.33 -15.29 5.81
C ALA A 43 -10.70 -13.90 5.58
N ILE A 44 -9.83 -13.78 4.56
CA ILE A 44 -9.24 -12.49 4.17
C ILE A 44 -10.31 -11.51 3.67
N THR A 45 -11.24 -11.99 2.85
CA THR A 45 -12.35 -11.17 2.35
C THR A 45 -13.20 -10.65 3.51
N LYS A 46 -13.52 -11.53 4.46
CA LYS A 46 -14.31 -11.20 5.65
C LYS A 46 -13.58 -10.23 6.57
N TYR A 47 -12.26 -10.38 6.73
CA TYR A 47 -11.41 -9.42 7.44
C TYR A 47 -11.59 -8.01 6.89
N HIS A 48 -11.37 -7.81 5.58
CA HIS A 48 -11.46 -6.48 4.96
C HIS A 48 -12.88 -5.91 4.98
N ILE A 49 -13.91 -6.76 4.85
CA ILE A 49 -15.31 -6.32 5.02
C ILE A 49 -15.55 -5.79 6.45
N LEU A 50 -15.04 -6.49 7.47
CA LEU A 50 -15.24 -6.12 8.86
C LEU A 50 -14.42 -4.87 9.23
N THR A 51 -13.18 -4.74 8.77
CA THR A 51 -12.39 -3.52 9.00
C THR A 51 -13.02 -2.31 8.32
N ASN A 52 -13.48 -2.43 7.07
CA ASN A 52 -14.21 -1.32 6.41
C ASN A 52 -15.48 -0.93 7.20
N LYS A 53 -16.26 -1.91 7.68
CA LYS A 53 -17.42 -1.61 8.56
C LYS A 53 -17.02 -0.89 9.85
N ALA A 54 -15.87 -1.23 10.43
CA ALA A 54 -15.36 -0.55 11.61
C ALA A 54 -14.98 0.91 11.29
N GLU A 55 -14.33 1.14 10.16
CA GLU A 55 -13.92 2.47 9.70
C GLU A 55 -15.10 3.37 9.34
N ILE A 56 -16.16 2.81 8.75
CA ILE A 56 -17.41 3.54 8.54
C ILE A 56 -18.09 3.87 9.88
N ALA A 57 -18.08 2.95 10.85
CA ALA A 57 -18.59 3.24 12.19
C ALA A 57 -17.79 4.35 12.89
N ILE A 58 -16.46 4.41 12.71
CA ILE A 58 -15.63 5.54 13.15
C ILE A 58 -16.12 6.85 12.52
N CYS A 59 -16.37 6.85 11.20
CA CYS A 59 -16.86 8.04 10.49
C CYS A 59 -18.25 8.50 10.96
N ASP A 60 -19.05 7.59 11.49
CA ASP A 60 -20.36 7.86 12.11
C ASP A 60 -20.25 8.28 13.59
N GLY A 61 -19.05 8.25 14.20
CA GLY A 61 -18.84 8.51 15.63
C GLY A 61 -19.26 7.36 16.55
N ASP A 62 -19.50 6.17 16.01
CA ASP A 62 -19.92 4.98 16.75
C ASP A 62 -18.71 4.08 17.05
N PHE A 63 -17.94 4.46 18.06
CA PHE A 63 -16.70 3.79 18.43
C PHE A 63 -16.91 2.40 19.02
N ASP A 64 -18.05 2.13 19.67
CA ASP A 64 -18.38 0.80 20.20
C ASP A 64 -18.62 -0.20 19.04
N ARG A 65 -19.40 0.20 18.03
CA ARG A 65 -19.58 -0.60 16.81
C ARG A 65 -18.27 -0.77 16.05
N ALA A 66 -17.42 0.26 16.00
CA ALA A 66 -16.09 0.16 15.39
C ALA A 66 -15.24 -0.90 16.10
N SER A 67 -15.12 -0.80 17.42
CA SER A 67 -14.40 -1.76 18.27
C SER A 67 -14.87 -3.20 18.05
N LYS A 68 -16.18 -3.45 18.07
CA LYS A 68 -16.76 -4.79 17.84
C LYS A 68 -16.39 -5.34 16.48
N ASN A 69 -16.46 -4.53 15.42
CA ASN A 69 -16.10 -4.96 14.08
C ASN A 69 -14.60 -5.29 13.96
N TYR A 70 -13.71 -4.50 14.57
CA TYR A 70 -12.28 -4.82 14.62
C TYR A 70 -12.00 -6.12 15.38
N SER A 71 -12.60 -6.32 16.55
CA SER A 71 -12.43 -7.56 17.32
C SER A 71 -12.93 -8.79 16.54
N LEU A 72 -13.97 -8.66 15.72
CA LEU A 72 -14.41 -9.72 14.82
C LEU A 72 -13.41 -9.92 13.68
N ALA A 73 -12.93 -8.85 13.05
CA ALA A 73 -11.97 -8.92 11.96
C ALA A 73 -10.69 -9.65 12.40
N PHE A 74 -10.14 -9.31 13.57
CA PHE A 74 -8.85 -9.84 14.02
C PHE A 74 -8.85 -11.35 14.28
N ARG A 75 -10.04 -11.98 14.36
CA ARG A 75 -10.18 -13.45 14.46
C ARG A 75 -10.03 -14.16 13.12
N GLU A 76 -10.15 -13.43 12.01
CA GLU A 76 -10.14 -14.01 10.67
C GLU A 76 -8.71 -14.20 10.12
N ILE A 77 -7.71 -13.47 10.64
CA ILE A 77 -6.34 -13.51 10.12
C ILE A 77 -5.29 -13.67 11.22
N LYS A 78 -4.13 -14.23 10.85
CA LYS A 78 -3.05 -14.56 11.80
C LYS A 78 -2.51 -13.34 12.55
N LYS A 79 -2.29 -12.24 11.85
CA LYS A 79 -1.84 -10.96 12.44
C LYS A 79 -2.55 -9.82 11.69
N PRO A 80 -3.28 -8.94 12.38
CA PRO A 80 -3.90 -7.77 11.77
C PRO A 80 -2.88 -6.76 11.25
N PHE A 81 -3.26 -5.96 10.25
CA PHE A 81 -2.43 -4.87 9.75
C PHE A 81 -2.30 -3.76 10.80
N GLY A 82 -1.14 -3.10 10.83
CA GLY A 82 -0.82 -2.05 11.81
C GLY A 82 -1.86 -0.92 11.91
N PRO A 83 -2.38 -0.37 10.79
CA PRO A 83 -3.39 0.69 10.82
C PRO A 83 -4.69 0.23 11.49
N ASP A 84 -5.12 -1.00 11.23
CA ASP A 84 -6.33 -1.56 11.82
C ASP A 84 -6.18 -1.76 13.33
N VAL A 85 -5.05 -2.30 13.80
CA VAL A 85 -4.78 -2.46 15.24
C VAL A 85 -4.77 -1.11 15.94
N TYR A 86 -4.17 -0.10 15.32
CA TYR A 86 -4.14 1.26 15.83
C TYR A 86 -5.54 1.89 15.90
N ASN A 87 -6.32 1.78 14.83
CA ASN A 87 -7.70 2.26 14.82
C ASN A 87 -8.56 1.53 15.84
N ALA A 88 -8.34 0.23 16.04
CA ALA A 88 -9.01 -0.56 17.07
C ALA A 88 -8.62 -0.11 18.48
N ALA A 89 -7.33 0.15 18.76
CA ALA A 89 -6.88 0.69 20.05
C ALA A 89 -7.54 2.04 20.35
N LEU A 90 -7.61 2.94 19.36
CA LEU A 90 -8.23 4.25 19.51
C LEU A 90 -9.76 4.16 19.65
N SER A 91 -10.42 3.28 18.90
CA SER A 91 -11.86 3.02 19.03
C SER A 91 -12.20 2.45 20.41
N ASN A 92 -11.38 1.51 20.92
CA ASN A 92 -11.53 0.93 22.25
C ASN A 92 -11.31 1.99 23.35
N GLN A 93 -10.36 2.91 23.17
CA GLN A 93 -10.20 4.05 24.07
C GLN A 93 -11.47 4.92 24.10
N LEU A 94 -11.97 5.31 22.92
CA LEU A 94 -13.11 6.23 22.80
C LEU A 94 -14.46 5.60 23.19
N SER A 95 -14.54 4.26 23.21
CA SER A 95 -15.69 3.50 23.70
C SER A 95 -15.52 2.97 25.14
N ASN A 96 -14.45 3.34 25.83
CA ASN A 96 -14.12 2.90 27.20
C ASN A 96 -13.96 1.36 27.36
N ASN A 97 -13.57 0.66 26.29
CA ASN A 97 -13.20 -0.75 26.33
C ASN A 97 -11.69 -0.89 26.61
N LEU A 98 -11.29 -0.59 27.85
CA LEU A 98 -9.88 -0.38 28.20
C LEU A 98 -9.03 -1.66 28.11
N ASP A 99 -9.60 -2.83 28.35
CA ASP A 99 -8.89 -4.12 28.27
C ASP A 99 -8.48 -4.42 26.83
N GLU A 100 -9.41 -4.33 25.89
CA GLU A 100 -9.11 -4.51 24.46
C GLU A 100 -8.21 -3.40 23.92
N ARG A 101 -8.32 -2.17 24.44
CA ARG A 101 -7.37 -1.09 24.13
C ARG A 101 -5.95 -1.48 24.56
N ASN A 102 -5.78 -2.00 25.78
CA ASN A 102 -4.48 -2.41 26.30
C ASN A 102 -3.88 -3.55 25.47
N LEU A 103 -4.69 -4.55 25.09
CA LEU A 103 -4.26 -5.64 24.22
C LEU A 103 -3.76 -5.14 22.85
N ASN A 104 -4.52 -4.25 22.21
CA ASN A 104 -4.14 -3.69 20.91
C ASN A 104 -2.88 -2.81 21.00
N LEU A 105 -2.72 -2.01 22.06
CA LEU A 105 -1.50 -1.24 22.28
C LEU A 105 -0.28 -2.14 22.51
N GLN A 106 -0.41 -3.20 23.30
CA GLN A 106 0.68 -4.15 23.50
C GLN A 106 1.07 -4.83 22.18
N LEU A 107 0.10 -5.21 21.34
CA LEU A 107 0.35 -5.76 20.01
C LEU A 107 1.17 -4.80 19.14
N LEU A 108 0.81 -3.51 19.11
CA LEU A 108 1.56 -2.48 18.37
C LEU A 108 2.99 -2.33 18.89
N ILE A 109 3.16 -2.29 20.22
CA ILE A 109 4.46 -2.12 20.89
C ILE A 109 5.39 -3.30 20.63
N ASN A 110 4.85 -4.52 20.70
CA ASN A 110 5.60 -5.76 20.46
C ASN A 110 6.05 -5.91 19.00
N ASN A 111 5.32 -5.28 18.08
CA ASN A 111 5.55 -5.42 16.63
C ASN A 111 6.25 -4.21 15.99
N SER A 112 6.61 -3.18 16.75
CA SER A 112 7.27 -1.97 16.23
C SER A 112 8.68 -1.83 16.80
N ASP A 113 9.62 -1.23 16.06
CA ASP A 113 10.94 -0.85 16.56
C ASP A 113 10.94 0.57 17.15
N ASP A 114 10.40 1.53 16.39
CA ASP A 114 10.22 2.93 16.74
C ASP A 114 8.81 3.18 17.30
N LEU A 115 8.74 3.49 18.59
CA LEU A 115 7.49 3.75 19.31
C LEU A 115 7.17 5.25 19.43
N SER A 116 8.00 6.13 18.88
CA SER A 116 7.87 7.59 19.10
C SER A 116 6.53 8.14 18.64
N SER A 117 6.03 7.70 17.48
CA SER A 117 4.73 8.12 16.96
C SER A 117 3.56 7.60 17.80
N LEU A 118 3.62 6.35 18.27
CA LEU A 118 2.61 5.80 19.17
C LEU A 118 2.60 6.57 20.50
N LYS A 119 3.80 6.81 21.07
CA LYS A 119 3.95 7.54 22.32
C LYS A 119 3.38 8.96 22.21
N SER A 120 3.71 9.69 21.14
CA SER A 120 3.25 11.08 20.95
C SER A 120 1.74 11.21 20.79
N ILE A 121 1.07 10.17 20.30
CA ILE A 121 -0.38 10.17 20.09
C ILE A 121 -1.11 9.72 21.37
N PHE A 122 -0.64 8.63 22.00
CA PHE A 122 -1.36 8.03 23.11
C PHE A 122 -1.05 8.64 24.46
N VAL A 123 0.22 8.90 24.75
CA VAL A 123 0.63 9.35 26.09
C VAL A 123 0.22 10.80 26.30
N ASN A 124 -0.27 11.09 27.50
CA ASN A 124 -0.87 12.36 27.95
C ASN A 124 -2.21 12.73 27.31
N THR A 125 -2.53 12.19 26.12
CA THR A 125 -3.83 12.42 25.47
C THR A 125 -4.86 11.38 25.90
N TYR A 126 -4.49 10.10 25.87
CA TYR A 126 -5.39 8.97 26.10
C TYR A 126 -4.96 8.11 27.30
N ILE A 127 -3.67 8.08 27.61
CA ILE A 127 -3.07 7.25 28.66
C ILE A 127 -2.00 8.06 29.40
N ASP A 128 -1.70 7.73 30.65
CA ASP A 128 -0.59 8.35 31.38
C ASP A 128 0.76 7.64 31.11
N GLU A 129 1.87 8.26 31.53
CA GLU A 129 3.22 7.69 31.41
C GLU A 129 3.36 6.38 32.18
N ASN A 130 2.75 6.25 33.37
CA ASN A 130 2.89 5.04 34.17
C ASN A 130 2.32 3.81 33.46
N LEU A 131 1.15 3.96 32.82
CA LEU A 131 0.54 2.90 32.04
C LEU A 131 1.36 2.60 30.78
N TRP A 132 1.87 3.63 30.11
CA TRP A 132 2.77 3.45 28.96
C TRP A 132 4.02 2.66 29.33
N ASP A 133 4.71 3.07 30.41
CA ASP A 133 5.91 2.40 30.91
C ASP A 133 5.63 0.94 31.26
N SER A 134 4.44 0.63 31.80
CA SER A 134 4.03 -0.76 32.06
C SER A 134 3.90 -1.62 30.78
N PHE A 135 3.58 -1.02 29.63
CA PHE A 135 3.60 -1.74 28.34
C PHE A 135 5.03 -1.92 27.82
N ILE A 136 5.90 -0.94 28.05
CA ILE A 136 7.31 -1.00 27.67
C ILE A 136 8.04 -2.09 28.47
N GLU A 137 7.78 -2.19 29.77
CA GLU A 137 8.32 -3.25 30.63
C GLU A 137 7.93 -4.65 30.16
N LYS A 138 6.73 -4.80 29.57
CA LYS A 138 6.21 -6.07 29.05
C LYS A 138 6.56 -6.32 27.58
N ARG A 139 7.26 -5.39 26.93
CA ARG A 139 7.51 -5.46 25.48
C ARG A 139 8.30 -6.71 25.13
N THR A 140 7.78 -7.45 24.17
CA THR A 140 8.48 -8.56 23.51
C THR A 140 8.57 -8.31 22.02
N THR A 141 9.70 -8.64 21.39
CA THR A 141 9.85 -8.52 19.93
C THR A 141 9.13 -9.67 19.23
N GLU A 142 8.03 -9.38 18.52
CA GLU A 142 7.17 -10.38 17.84
C GLU A 142 7.33 -10.41 16.30
N TYR A 143 8.48 -9.94 15.83
CA TYR A 143 8.88 -9.94 14.42
C TYR A 143 10.31 -10.44 14.27
N ASP A 144 10.67 -10.88 13.07
CA ASP A 144 12.03 -11.30 12.75
C ASP A 144 12.93 -10.06 12.55
N SER A 145 13.76 -9.77 13.55
CA SER A 145 14.66 -8.62 13.54
C SER A 145 15.73 -8.71 12.45
N ARG A 146 16.20 -9.92 12.12
CA ARG A 146 17.18 -10.13 11.05
C ARG A 146 16.55 -9.83 9.70
N LEU A 147 15.38 -10.40 9.43
CA LEU A 147 14.65 -10.17 8.17
C LEU A 147 14.25 -8.69 8.05
N ARG A 148 13.75 -8.07 9.13
CA ARG A 148 13.44 -6.63 9.14
C ARG A 148 14.64 -5.76 8.77
N ASN A 149 15.82 -6.06 9.31
CA ASN A 149 17.06 -5.34 8.99
C ASN A 149 17.50 -5.56 7.53
N GLU A 150 17.30 -6.75 6.98
CA GLU A 150 17.54 -7.01 5.56
C GLU A 150 16.63 -6.13 4.67
N PHE A 151 15.35 -6.04 5.00
CA PHE A 151 14.42 -5.17 4.28
C PHE A 151 14.71 -3.68 4.45
N LYS A 152 15.24 -3.26 5.61
CA LYS A 152 15.77 -1.90 5.80
C LYS A 152 16.94 -1.63 4.84
N SER A 153 17.87 -2.58 4.70
CA SER A 153 18.99 -2.45 3.76
C SER A 153 18.53 -2.40 2.30
N ILE A 154 17.49 -3.16 1.92
CA ILE A 154 16.85 -3.07 0.60
C ILE A 154 16.36 -1.64 0.34
N TRP A 155 15.64 -1.04 1.30
CA TRP A 155 15.16 0.34 1.20
C TRP A 155 16.33 1.34 1.07
N GLU A 156 17.35 1.23 1.92
CA GLU A 156 18.52 2.13 1.91
C GLU A 156 19.25 2.09 0.56
N LYS A 157 19.48 0.88 0.00
CA LYS A 157 20.11 0.71 -1.32
C LYS A 157 19.26 1.25 -2.46
N ASP A 158 17.94 1.08 -2.38
CA ASP A 158 17.02 1.62 -3.39
C ASP A 158 17.03 3.16 -3.39
N GLN A 159 17.13 3.78 -2.22
CA GLN A 159 17.05 5.23 -2.07
C GLN A 159 18.38 5.96 -2.29
N LEU A 160 19.52 5.30 -2.04
CA LEU A 160 20.85 5.93 -1.97
C LEU A 160 21.18 6.85 -3.16
N PHE A 161 20.89 6.43 -4.39
CA PHE A 161 21.26 7.17 -5.60
C PHE A 161 20.11 8.00 -6.21
N ARG A 162 18.88 7.88 -5.69
CA ARG A 162 17.71 8.55 -6.28
C ARG A 162 17.77 10.08 -6.27
N PRO A 163 18.40 10.75 -5.29
CA PRO A 163 18.63 12.19 -5.37
C PRO A 163 19.55 12.62 -6.53
N MET A 164 20.27 11.67 -7.15
CA MET A 164 21.24 11.90 -8.23
C MET A 164 20.78 11.24 -9.54
N TYR A 165 19.47 11.25 -9.81
CA TYR A 165 18.85 10.55 -10.93
C TYR A 165 19.53 10.86 -12.27
N ASP A 166 19.84 12.14 -12.52
CA ASP A 166 20.43 12.62 -13.77
C ASP A 166 21.80 12.00 -14.08
N THR A 167 22.52 11.52 -13.07
CA THR A 167 23.89 10.97 -13.22
C THR A 167 23.99 9.48 -12.88
N HIS A 168 22.97 8.89 -12.26
CA HIS A 168 23.01 7.51 -11.73
C HIS A 168 21.82 6.65 -12.15
N ASP A 169 21.10 6.98 -13.23
CA ASP A 169 19.94 6.20 -13.70
C ASP A 169 20.28 4.70 -13.82
N ASP A 170 21.37 4.33 -14.49
CA ASP A 170 21.80 2.93 -14.64
C ASP A 170 21.96 2.20 -13.29
N THR A 171 22.54 2.88 -12.29
CA THR A 171 22.73 2.32 -10.94
C THR A 171 21.39 2.19 -10.20
N ILE A 172 20.49 3.16 -10.35
CA ILE A 172 19.14 3.11 -9.80
C ILE A 172 18.36 1.93 -10.41
N GLN A 173 18.46 1.73 -11.73
CA GLN A 173 17.83 0.61 -12.42
C GLN A 173 18.40 -0.73 -11.94
N ALA A 174 19.72 -0.85 -11.82
CA ALA A 174 20.39 -2.05 -11.34
C ALA A 174 20.00 -2.39 -9.89
N ASN A 175 20.00 -1.40 -8.98
CA ASN A 175 19.58 -1.59 -7.60
C ASN A 175 18.13 -2.04 -7.49
N ARG A 176 17.21 -1.45 -8.28
CA ARG A 176 15.81 -1.91 -8.31
C ARG A 176 15.72 -3.38 -8.71
N ILE A 177 16.41 -3.80 -9.76
CA ILE A 177 16.37 -5.19 -10.24
C ILE A 177 16.92 -6.15 -9.18
N ILE A 178 18.08 -5.83 -8.59
CA ILE A 178 18.70 -6.64 -7.53
C ILE A 178 17.76 -6.77 -6.32
N ASN A 179 17.18 -5.65 -5.88
CA ASN A 179 16.27 -5.63 -4.75
C ASN A 179 14.97 -6.40 -5.06
N MET A 180 14.40 -6.22 -6.25
CA MET A 180 13.18 -6.94 -6.65
C MET A 180 13.43 -8.44 -6.71
N ASN A 181 14.54 -8.89 -7.30
CA ASN A 181 14.92 -10.30 -7.32
C ASN A 181 15.09 -10.87 -5.90
N ARG A 182 15.65 -10.08 -4.97
CA ARG A 182 15.76 -10.50 -3.58
C ARG A 182 14.39 -10.64 -2.91
N ILE A 183 13.47 -9.71 -3.15
CA ILE A 183 12.07 -9.78 -2.66
C ILE A 183 11.38 -11.04 -3.17
N LEU A 184 11.52 -11.35 -4.47
CA LEU A 184 10.94 -12.56 -5.08
C LEU A 184 11.53 -13.84 -4.47
N SER A 185 12.85 -13.90 -4.33
CA SER A 185 13.52 -15.06 -3.70
C SER A 185 13.05 -15.30 -2.26
N ILE A 186 12.83 -14.24 -1.47
CA ILE A 186 12.26 -14.39 -0.12
C ILE A 186 10.78 -14.80 -0.21
N THR A 187 10.02 -14.24 -1.15
CA THR A 187 8.62 -14.59 -1.38
C THR A 187 8.44 -16.08 -1.69
N ASP A 188 9.32 -16.66 -2.50
CA ASP A 188 9.29 -18.08 -2.87
C ASP A 188 9.60 -19.02 -1.69
N SER A 189 10.36 -18.53 -0.70
CA SER A 189 10.81 -19.36 0.45
C SER A 189 9.90 -19.23 1.67
N LEU A 190 9.37 -18.04 1.95
CA LEU A 190 8.64 -17.72 3.19
C LEU A 190 7.21 -17.19 2.96
N GLY A 191 6.79 -17.02 1.71
CA GLY A 191 5.62 -16.23 1.34
C GLY A 191 5.94 -14.74 1.28
N PHE A 192 4.99 -13.94 0.76
CA PHE A 192 5.23 -12.51 0.56
C PHE A 192 5.60 -11.81 1.89
N PRO A 193 6.77 -11.16 1.98
CA PRO A 193 7.23 -10.51 3.21
C PRO A 193 6.24 -9.44 3.69
N SER A 194 5.74 -9.57 4.91
CA SER A 194 4.62 -8.75 5.40
C SER A 194 4.83 -8.26 6.83
N HIS A 195 3.84 -7.57 7.40
CA HIS A 195 3.83 -7.22 8.82
C HIS A 195 3.86 -8.45 9.75
N ILE A 196 3.51 -9.65 9.25
CA ILE A 196 3.60 -10.89 10.01
C ILE A 196 5.05 -11.13 10.44
N GLU A 197 5.99 -11.10 9.49
CA GLU A 197 7.40 -11.36 9.75
C GLU A 197 8.19 -10.08 10.05
N LEU A 198 7.85 -8.97 9.41
CA LEU A 198 8.62 -7.72 9.49
C LEU A 198 8.18 -6.81 10.63
N GLY A 199 6.97 -7.02 11.19
CA GLY A 199 6.34 -6.10 12.14
C GLY A 199 5.81 -4.83 11.46
N PHE A 200 5.50 -3.82 12.27
CA PHE A 200 4.97 -2.53 11.84
C PHE A 200 6.08 -1.48 11.74
N ARG A 201 6.03 -0.65 10.70
CA ARG A 201 6.87 0.55 10.58
C ARG A 201 6.34 1.66 11.47
N LYS A 202 7.14 2.71 11.68
CA LYS A 202 6.77 3.93 12.42
C LYS A 202 5.43 4.53 11.96
N SER A 203 5.19 4.59 10.66
CA SER A 203 3.94 5.10 10.07
C SER A 203 2.74 4.17 10.26
N LEU A 204 2.97 2.93 10.71
CA LEU A 204 2.04 1.78 10.70
C LEU A 204 1.56 1.38 9.30
N ARG A 205 1.79 2.22 8.29
CA ARG A 205 1.50 1.98 6.87
C ARG A 205 2.73 1.42 6.16
N GLY A 206 2.49 0.40 5.35
CA GLY A 206 3.45 -0.12 4.39
C GLY A 206 4.67 -0.80 5.03
N GLN A 207 5.58 -1.23 4.17
CA GLN A 207 6.82 -1.95 4.48
C GLN A 207 8.02 -1.32 3.78
N ASN A 208 9.24 -1.74 4.17
CA ASN A 208 10.46 -1.18 3.60
C ASN A 208 10.63 -1.55 2.10
N HIS A 209 10.08 -2.69 1.66
CA HIS A 209 10.12 -3.10 0.25
C HIS A 209 9.13 -2.38 -0.65
N ASP A 210 8.12 -1.72 -0.10
CA ASP A 210 7.08 -1.00 -0.85
C ASP A 210 7.68 -0.02 -1.85
N VAL A 211 8.79 0.63 -1.48
CA VAL A 211 9.48 1.58 -2.33
C VAL A 211 9.97 0.93 -3.63
N VAL A 212 10.45 -0.31 -3.56
CA VAL A 212 10.90 -1.07 -4.73
C VAL A 212 9.71 -1.45 -5.60
N LEU A 213 8.57 -1.81 -4.98
CA LEU A 213 7.32 -2.11 -5.69
C LEU A 213 6.77 -0.90 -6.42
N VAL A 214 6.72 0.27 -5.76
CA VAL A 214 6.30 1.55 -6.37
C VAL A 214 7.16 1.87 -7.59
N HIS A 215 8.48 1.83 -7.44
CA HIS A 215 9.39 2.16 -8.55
C HIS A 215 9.33 1.13 -9.69
N THR A 216 9.07 -0.14 -9.38
CA THR A 216 8.83 -1.18 -10.38
C THR A 216 7.52 -0.91 -11.13
N ALA A 217 6.46 -0.57 -10.42
CA ALA A 217 5.17 -0.23 -10.99
C ALA A 217 5.25 0.98 -11.92
N GLN A 218 5.88 2.07 -11.46
CA GLN A 218 6.07 3.29 -12.24
C GLN A 218 6.90 3.05 -13.50
N ARG A 219 7.98 2.25 -13.43
CA ARG A 219 8.77 1.93 -14.62
C ARG A 219 7.96 1.11 -15.62
N ARG A 220 7.14 0.17 -15.14
CA ARG A 220 6.25 -0.61 -16.00
C ARG A 220 5.22 0.25 -16.74
N SER A 221 4.86 1.42 -16.22
CA SER A 221 4.00 2.38 -16.92
C SER A 221 4.52 2.70 -18.33
N GLY A 222 5.83 2.91 -18.46
CA GLY A 222 6.50 3.21 -19.74
C GLY A 222 7.11 2.00 -20.46
N ASP A 223 7.51 0.96 -19.73
CA ASP A 223 8.17 -0.23 -20.30
C ASP A 223 7.49 -1.53 -19.82
N LYS A 224 6.72 -2.16 -20.71
CA LYS A 224 5.96 -3.38 -20.42
C LYS A 224 6.82 -4.64 -20.30
N ASN A 225 8.13 -4.56 -20.55
CA ASN A 225 9.07 -5.64 -20.26
C ASN A 225 9.44 -5.72 -18.77
N ILE A 226 9.19 -4.65 -18.00
CA ILE A 226 9.33 -4.68 -16.54
C ILE A 226 8.30 -5.64 -15.96
N ILE A 227 8.70 -6.41 -14.94
CA ILE A 227 7.85 -7.40 -14.29
C ILE A 227 6.46 -6.86 -13.95
N ASP A 228 5.46 -7.63 -14.32
CA ASP A 228 4.07 -7.44 -13.93
C ASP A 228 3.88 -7.79 -12.44
N LEU A 229 3.31 -6.86 -11.66
CA LEU A 229 3.16 -7.07 -10.22
C LEU A 229 1.82 -7.71 -9.88
N GLU A 230 0.84 -7.72 -10.80
CA GLU A 230 -0.51 -8.23 -10.52
C GLU A 230 -0.50 -9.66 -9.95
N PRO A 231 0.25 -10.62 -10.52
CA PRO A 231 0.28 -11.98 -9.99
C PRO A 231 0.74 -12.07 -8.53
N ILE A 232 1.82 -11.36 -8.21
CA ILE A 232 2.47 -11.41 -6.89
C ILE A 232 1.61 -10.67 -5.86
N LEU A 233 1.11 -9.49 -6.21
CA LEU A 233 0.27 -8.68 -5.33
C LEU A 233 -1.09 -9.35 -5.10
N CYS A 234 -1.71 -9.94 -6.13
CA CYS A 234 -2.97 -10.64 -5.97
C CYS A 234 -2.83 -11.81 -5.00
N LYS A 235 -1.75 -12.61 -5.13
CA LYS A 235 -1.46 -13.69 -4.19
C LYS A 235 -1.25 -13.15 -2.77
N ALA A 236 -0.42 -12.13 -2.61
CA ALA A 236 -0.11 -11.56 -1.31
C ALA A 236 -1.34 -10.96 -0.60
N VAL A 237 -2.21 -10.25 -1.33
CA VAL A 237 -3.50 -9.74 -0.81
C VAL A 237 -4.36 -10.91 -0.34
N ASN A 238 -4.53 -11.95 -1.16
CA ASN A 238 -5.38 -13.10 -0.81
C ASN A 238 -4.82 -14.03 0.28
N GLU A 239 -3.55 -13.85 0.64
CA GLU A 239 -2.92 -14.48 1.80
C GLU A 239 -2.96 -13.59 3.05
N GLY A 240 -3.54 -12.39 2.97
CA GLY A 240 -3.56 -11.41 4.06
C GLY A 240 -2.19 -10.82 4.37
N ARG A 241 -1.27 -10.84 3.40
CA ARG A 241 0.13 -10.42 3.52
C ARG A 241 0.41 -9.04 2.92
N PHE A 242 -0.55 -8.48 2.19
CA PHE A 242 -0.41 -7.17 1.57
C PHE A 242 -1.71 -6.37 1.62
N ASP A 243 -1.59 -5.06 1.81
CA ASP A 243 -2.73 -4.15 1.90
C ASP A 243 -3.37 -4.01 0.50
N PRO A 244 -4.67 -4.31 0.36
CA PRO A 244 -5.36 -4.22 -0.93
C PRO A 244 -5.34 -2.81 -1.51
N GLU A 245 -5.35 -1.77 -0.68
CA GLU A 245 -5.33 -0.38 -1.13
C GLU A 245 -3.99 -0.01 -1.77
N GLN A 246 -2.89 -0.52 -1.21
CA GLN A 246 -1.57 -0.34 -1.79
C GLN A 246 -1.42 -1.15 -3.09
N ALA A 247 -1.97 -2.37 -3.14
CA ALA A 247 -1.95 -3.15 -4.37
C ALA A 247 -2.67 -2.43 -5.52
N ILE A 248 -3.87 -1.89 -5.26
CA ILE A 248 -4.63 -1.10 -6.23
C ILE A 248 -3.82 0.12 -6.69
N SER A 249 -3.16 0.83 -5.76
CA SER A 249 -2.31 1.97 -6.08
C SER A 249 -1.13 1.59 -6.98
N TYR A 250 -0.46 0.47 -6.72
CA TYR A 250 0.68 0.06 -7.55
C TYR A 250 0.22 -0.41 -8.93
N LEU A 251 -0.91 -1.10 -9.03
CA LEU A 251 -1.48 -1.50 -10.31
C LEU A 251 -2.01 -0.31 -11.11
N HIS A 252 -2.51 0.73 -10.43
CA HIS A 252 -2.80 2.02 -11.03
C HIS A 252 -1.53 2.62 -11.68
N PHE A 253 -0.40 2.63 -10.96
CA PHE A 253 0.87 3.14 -11.50
C PHE A 253 1.40 2.33 -12.68
N GLN A 254 1.16 1.00 -12.72
CA GLN A 254 1.53 0.17 -13.86
C GLN A 254 0.82 0.57 -15.15
N ASN A 255 -0.39 1.16 -15.06
CA ASN A 255 -1.15 1.68 -16.20
C ASN A 255 -1.28 0.66 -17.36
N ASP A 256 -1.55 -0.60 -17.01
CA ASP A 256 -1.80 -1.68 -17.95
C ASP A 256 -3.28 -1.67 -18.37
N LYS A 257 -3.57 -1.02 -19.51
CA LYS A 257 -4.94 -0.74 -19.96
C LYS A 257 -5.81 -2.00 -20.14
N ASP A 258 -5.20 -3.12 -20.47
CA ASP A 258 -5.85 -4.42 -20.66
C ASP A 258 -6.35 -5.04 -19.34
N LYS A 259 -5.86 -4.56 -18.20
CA LYS A 259 -6.21 -5.07 -16.86
C LYS A 259 -7.33 -4.30 -16.16
N GLY A 260 -7.80 -3.22 -16.79
CA GLY A 260 -8.90 -2.40 -16.30
C GLY A 260 -8.46 -1.17 -15.49
N ASN A 261 -9.45 -0.40 -15.02
CA ASN A 261 -9.22 0.84 -14.28
C ASN A 261 -9.06 0.59 -12.78
N PHE A 262 -7.81 0.53 -12.32
CA PHE A 262 -7.45 0.56 -10.91
C PHE A 262 -7.61 1.98 -10.36
N GLU A 263 -8.85 2.39 -10.12
CA GLU A 263 -9.15 3.72 -9.58
C GLU A 263 -8.78 3.79 -8.09
N VAL A 264 -7.87 4.72 -7.76
CA VAL A 264 -7.47 5.02 -6.37
C VAL A 264 -8.38 6.06 -5.71
N TYR A 265 -9.15 6.79 -6.52
CA TYR A 265 -10.16 7.76 -6.08
C TYR A 265 -9.60 8.85 -5.17
N SER A 266 -8.51 9.45 -5.63
CA SER A 266 -7.84 10.55 -4.94
C SER A 266 -8.81 11.68 -4.63
N THR A 267 -8.63 12.30 -3.47
CA THR A 267 -9.42 13.46 -3.03
C THR A 267 -8.54 14.69 -2.94
N TRP A 268 -9.13 15.87 -3.20
CA TRP A 268 -8.41 17.14 -3.12
C TRP A 268 -9.04 18.05 -2.06
N GLN A 269 -8.19 18.76 -1.33
CA GLN A 269 -8.57 19.79 -0.39
C GLN A 269 -7.74 21.04 -0.70
N TYR A 270 -8.40 22.18 -0.86
CA TYR A 270 -7.76 23.44 -1.17
C TYR A 270 -7.89 24.38 0.02
N ARG A 271 -6.76 24.87 0.54
CA ARG A 271 -6.73 25.66 1.77
C ARG A 271 -6.15 27.06 1.53
N HIS A 272 -6.76 28.04 2.16
CA HIS A 272 -6.22 29.40 2.26
C HIS A 272 -6.72 30.05 3.56
N HIS A 273 -5.87 30.83 4.23
CA HIS A 273 -6.19 31.42 5.53
C HIS A 273 -7.36 32.43 5.51
N LEU A 274 -7.68 33.02 4.34
CA LEU A 274 -8.82 33.92 4.16
C LEU A 274 -10.13 33.17 3.82
N LEU A 275 -10.06 31.90 3.44
CA LEU A 275 -11.25 31.14 3.10
C LEU A 275 -11.93 30.61 4.38
N PRO A 276 -13.27 30.54 4.41
CA PRO A 276 -13.99 29.96 5.53
C PRO A 276 -13.76 28.44 5.62
N ASP A 277 -13.96 27.87 6.81
CA ASP A 277 -13.87 26.42 7.06
C ASP A 277 -14.76 25.59 6.13
N SER A 278 -15.90 26.14 5.70
CA SER A 278 -16.79 25.49 4.73
C SER A 278 -16.15 25.23 3.36
N LEU A 279 -15.09 25.98 3.02
CA LEU A 279 -14.29 25.78 1.81
C LEU A 279 -12.98 25.07 2.12
N ASN A 280 -12.30 25.46 3.20
CA ASN A 280 -11.02 24.86 3.62
C ASN A 280 -11.17 23.37 3.96
N ASN A 281 -12.28 22.96 4.58
CA ASN A 281 -12.55 21.56 4.97
C ASN A 281 -13.36 20.79 3.90
N LYS A 282 -13.60 21.39 2.74
CA LYS A 282 -14.35 20.74 1.67
C LYS A 282 -13.45 19.82 0.88
N ILE A 283 -13.88 18.57 0.72
CA ILE A 283 -13.21 17.62 -0.16
C ILE A 283 -13.82 17.63 -1.56
N TRP A 284 -12.95 17.47 -2.56
CA TRP A 284 -13.28 17.38 -3.97
C TRP A 284 -12.90 16.00 -4.49
N LEU A 285 -13.79 15.43 -5.30
CA LEU A 285 -13.73 14.06 -5.80
C LEU A 285 -13.53 14.05 -7.33
N PRO A 286 -12.98 12.96 -7.89
CA PRO A 286 -12.94 12.77 -9.33
C PRO A 286 -14.36 12.75 -9.91
N ASN A 287 -14.55 13.41 -11.06
CA ASN A 287 -15.83 13.43 -11.76
C ASN A 287 -15.97 12.19 -12.67
N LEU A 288 -16.26 11.04 -12.07
CA LEU A 288 -16.44 9.78 -12.80
C LEU A 288 -17.87 9.66 -13.33
N ASN A 289 -18.01 9.22 -14.59
CA ASN A 289 -19.31 8.79 -15.11
C ASN A 289 -19.72 7.45 -14.46
N LYS A 290 -21.00 7.07 -14.61
CA LYS A 290 -21.57 5.86 -13.99
C LYS A 290 -20.78 4.59 -14.35
N GLU A 291 -20.41 4.43 -15.62
CA GLU A 291 -19.66 3.26 -16.10
C GLU A 291 -18.28 3.12 -15.44
N LYS A 292 -17.52 4.22 -15.40
CA LYS A 292 -16.20 4.26 -14.73
C LYS A 292 -16.33 4.00 -13.24
N TYR A 293 -17.33 4.61 -12.60
CA TYR A 293 -17.62 4.43 -11.18
C TYR A 293 -17.95 2.97 -10.83
N GLU A 294 -18.84 2.34 -11.58
CA GLU A 294 -19.20 0.93 -11.39
C GLU A 294 -18.03 0.00 -11.72
N SER A 295 -17.26 0.29 -12.77
CA SER A 295 -16.09 -0.50 -13.14
C SER A 295 -15.00 -0.44 -12.08
N ALA A 296 -14.72 0.74 -11.54
CA ALA A 296 -13.78 0.93 -10.44
C ALA A 296 -14.20 0.08 -9.23
N ASN A 297 -15.45 0.21 -8.79
CA ASN A 297 -15.98 -0.56 -7.65
C ASN A 297 -15.95 -2.08 -7.86
N ARG A 298 -16.19 -2.57 -9.08
CA ARG A 298 -16.03 -4.00 -9.42
C ARG A 298 -14.58 -4.46 -9.26
N ILE A 299 -13.62 -3.68 -9.75
CA ILE A 299 -12.19 -4.00 -9.61
C ILE A 299 -11.79 -3.95 -8.13
N ARG A 300 -12.16 -2.89 -7.41
CA ARG A 300 -11.81 -2.74 -6.00
C ARG A 300 -12.38 -3.88 -5.15
N LYS A 301 -13.64 -4.28 -5.39
CA LYS A 301 -14.25 -5.46 -4.74
C LYS A 301 -13.46 -6.75 -5.00
N LYS A 302 -12.99 -6.96 -6.23
CA LYS A 302 -12.15 -8.14 -6.60
C LYS A 302 -10.83 -8.16 -5.83
N TRP A 303 -10.34 -7.00 -5.41
CA TRP A 303 -9.10 -6.83 -4.66
C TRP A 303 -9.31 -6.67 -3.16
N ASN A 304 -10.53 -6.89 -2.63
CA ASN A 304 -10.87 -6.60 -1.22
C ASN A 304 -10.66 -5.13 -0.80
N GLY A 305 -10.61 -4.21 -1.75
CA GLY A 305 -10.51 -2.77 -1.50
C GLY A 305 -11.88 -2.13 -1.24
N ASP A 306 -11.84 -0.97 -0.59
CA ASP A 306 -13.02 -0.19 -0.25
C ASP A 306 -13.80 0.27 -1.47
N GLN A 307 -15.09 0.51 -1.32
CA GLN A 307 -15.88 1.13 -2.37
C GLN A 307 -15.64 2.64 -2.41
N LEU A 308 -15.81 3.26 -3.58
CA LEU A 308 -15.52 4.69 -3.78
C LEU A 308 -16.29 5.63 -2.82
N ASN A 309 -17.52 5.28 -2.46
CA ASN A 309 -18.31 6.04 -1.48
C ASN A 309 -17.73 5.95 -0.06
N ASP A 310 -17.17 4.80 0.32
CA ASP A 310 -16.56 4.59 1.63
C ASP A 310 -15.27 5.43 1.73
N ILE A 311 -14.47 5.45 0.66
CA ILE A 311 -13.28 6.30 0.55
C ILE A 311 -13.63 7.78 0.69
N ALA A 312 -14.70 8.24 0.03
CA ALA A 312 -15.16 9.62 0.16
C ALA A 312 -15.60 9.95 1.59
N THR A 313 -16.32 9.03 2.24
CA THR A 313 -16.75 9.19 3.63
C THR A 313 -15.56 9.29 4.59
N LYS A 314 -14.57 8.40 4.43
CA LYS A 314 -13.32 8.40 5.21
C LYS A 314 -12.49 9.66 4.96
N SER A 315 -12.43 10.14 3.72
CA SER A 315 -11.76 11.39 3.36
C SER A 315 -12.45 12.60 4.00
N ASP A 316 -13.78 12.63 4.02
CA ASP A 316 -14.56 13.71 4.62
C ASP A 316 -14.34 13.76 6.14
N PHE A 317 -14.30 12.60 6.80
CA PHE A 317 -13.94 12.51 8.20
C PHE A 317 -12.55 13.10 8.46
N ASN A 318 -11.53 12.67 7.72
CA ASN A 318 -10.15 13.18 7.89
C ASN A 318 -10.04 14.69 7.65
N SER A 319 -10.88 15.26 6.79
CA SER A 319 -10.86 16.70 6.51
C SER A 319 -11.42 17.57 7.65
N LYS A 320 -12.19 16.97 8.57
CA LYS A 320 -12.95 17.68 9.63
C LYS A 320 -12.57 17.25 11.04
N SER A 321 -12.01 16.05 11.19
CA SER A 321 -11.67 15.47 12.48
C SER A 321 -10.20 15.65 12.79
N ASN A 322 -9.91 15.99 14.05
CA ASN A 322 -8.53 15.99 14.57
C ASN A 322 -8.16 14.65 15.23
N ILE A 323 -9.07 13.67 15.23
CA ILE A 323 -8.80 12.35 15.79
C ILE A 323 -7.93 11.58 14.78
N PRO A 324 -6.74 11.08 15.19
CA PRO A 324 -5.71 10.63 14.26
C PRO A 324 -5.94 9.21 13.71
N PHE A 325 -7.16 8.86 13.31
CA PHE A 325 -7.46 7.58 12.66
C PHE A 325 -6.73 7.43 11.33
N ILE A 326 -6.40 6.18 10.97
CA ILE A 326 -5.60 5.85 9.79
C ILE A 326 -6.46 5.07 8.80
N PHE A 327 -6.95 5.71 7.75
CA PHE A 327 -7.62 5.03 6.62
C PHE A 327 -6.63 4.83 5.47
N THR A 328 -6.30 3.58 5.13
CA THR A 328 -5.31 3.28 4.08
C THR A 328 -5.83 3.56 2.67
N SER A 329 -7.14 3.49 2.46
CA SER A 329 -7.81 3.77 1.19
C SER A 329 -7.89 5.27 0.84
N VAL A 330 -7.63 6.16 1.80
CA VAL A 330 -7.69 7.60 1.61
C VAL A 330 -6.36 8.12 1.05
N MET A 331 -6.41 8.61 -0.19
CA MET A 331 -5.34 9.36 -0.83
C MET A 331 -5.78 10.82 -1.02
N THR A 332 -5.43 11.69 -0.07
CA THR A 332 -5.80 13.11 -0.10
C THR A 332 -4.62 13.98 -0.49
N PHE A 333 -4.84 14.85 -1.48
CA PHE A 333 -3.95 15.94 -1.84
C PHE A 333 -4.44 17.23 -1.19
N VAL A 334 -3.60 17.81 -0.33
CA VAL A 334 -3.88 19.11 0.30
C VAL A 334 -3.03 20.15 -0.39
N GLU A 335 -3.68 21.08 -1.09
CA GLU A 335 -3.03 22.20 -1.76
C GLU A 335 -3.27 23.48 -0.97
N ASN A 336 -2.18 24.08 -0.48
CA ASN A 336 -2.21 25.40 0.14
C ASN A 336 -2.05 26.44 -0.97
N MET A 337 -3.02 27.35 -1.10
CA MET A 337 -2.94 28.46 -2.05
C MET A 337 -1.86 29.46 -1.59
N PRO A 338 -1.30 30.26 -2.53
CA PRO A 338 -0.36 31.33 -2.18
C PRO A 338 -0.93 32.23 -1.08
N PRO A 339 -0.16 32.54 -0.02
CA PRO A 339 -0.65 33.29 1.13
C PRO A 339 -0.81 34.80 0.87
N ASP A 340 -0.35 35.28 -0.29
CA ASP A 340 -0.36 36.68 -0.72
C ASP A 340 -1.61 37.06 -1.54
N LEU A 341 -2.52 36.11 -1.79
CA LEU A 341 -3.78 36.38 -2.48
C LEU A 341 -4.72 37.24 -1.63
N THR A 342 -5.41 38.17 -2.29
CA THR A 342 -6.62 38.77 -1.74
C THR A 342 -7.73 37.72 -1.60
N LEU A 343 -8.79 38.04 -0.84
CA LEU A 343 -9.92 37.12 -0.67
C LEU A 343 -10.59 36.82 -2.02
N GLU A 344 -10.75 37.83 -2.88
CA GLU A 344 -11.34 37.69 -4.20
C GLU A 344 -10.50 36.76 -5.10
N GLU A 345 -9.18 36.96 -5.15
CA GLU A 345 -8.26 36.11 -5.91
C GLU A 345 -8.24 34.68 -5.39
N ALA A 346 -8.25 34.49 -4.06
CA ALA A 346 -8.32 33.17 -3.45
C ALA A 346 -9.63 32.44 -3.82
N LEU A 347 -10.77 33.15 -3.85
CA LEU A 347 -12.05 32.60 -4.27
C LEU A 347 -12.09 32.28 -5.77
N GLU A 348 -11.47 33.10 -6.61
CA GLU A 348 -11.36 32.85 -8.06
C GLU A 348 -10.50 31.62 -8.33
N GLN A 349 -9.31 31.55 -7.73
CA GLN A 349 -8.43 30.40 -7.84
C GLN A 349 -9.11 29.12 -7.31
N TYR A 350 -9.82 29.20 -6.17
CA TYR A 350 -10.59 28.08 -5.64
C TYR A 350 -11.62 27.55 -6.66
N LYS A 351 -12.38 28.44 -7.30
CA LYS A 351 -13.37 28.05 -8.32
C LYS A 351 -12.69 27.43 -9.55
N MET A 352 -11.57 27.99 -9.99
CA MET A 352 -10.82 27.46 -11.13
C MET A 352 -10.29 26.04 -10.86
N THR A 353 -9.60 25.83 -9.74
CA THR A 353 -8.98 24.54 -9.39
C THR A 353 -9.99 23.43 -9.12
N THR A 354 -11.23 23.79 -8.78
CA THR A 354 -12.31 22.85 -8.45
C THR A 354 -13.32 22.63 -9.59
N SER A 355 -13.16 23.34 -10.72
CA SER A 355 -14.15 23.37 -11.82
C SER A 355 -14.39 22.02 -12.51
N ASP A 356 -13.39 21.13 -12.53
CA ASP A 356 -13.45 19.80 -13.13
C ASP A 356 -13.77 18.69 -12.12
N LYS A 357 -13.93 19.05 -10.84
CA LYS A 357 -14.12 18.11 -9.73
C LYS A 357 -15.55 18.14 -9.22
N ARG A 358 -15.95 17.06 -8.55
CA ARG A 358 -17.25 16.95 -7.90
C ARG A 358 -17.10 17.19 -6.40
N PRO A 359 -17.87 18.10 -5.78
CA PRO A 359 -17.83 18.24 -4.33
C PRO A 359 -18.44 17.00 -3.65
N PHE A 360 -17.90 16.59 -2.50
CA PHE A 360 -18.57 15.57 -1.70
C PHE A 360 -19.81 16.14 -1.00
N GLU A 361 -20.93 15.41 -1.09
CA GLU A 361 -22.19 15.75 -0.45
C GLU A 361 -22.76 14.50 0.23
N LYS A 362 -22.81 14.49 1.57
CA LYS A 362 -23.23 13.33 2.38
C LYS A 362 -24.68 12.88 2.10
N SER A 363 -25.51 13.74 1.50
CA SER A 363 -26.95 13.50 1.30
C SER A 363 -27.35 12.79 -0.01
N LYS A 364 -26.39 12.46 -0.90
CA LYS A 364 -26.68 11.81 -2.20
C LYS A 364 -26.31 10.33 -2.27
N ILE A 365 -25.94 9.72 -1.15
CA ILE A 365 -25.54 8.32 -1.07
C ILE A 365 -26.48 7.62 -0.06
N ARG A 366 -27.67 7.27 -0.52
CA ARG A 366 -28.51 6.21 0.07
C ARG A 366 -29.14 5.42 -1.04
#